data_AF-W4RST7-F1
#
_entry.id   AF-W4RST7-F1
#
_cell.length_a   1.000
_cell.length_b   1.000
_cell.length_c   1.000
_cell.angle_alpha   90.00
_cell.angle_beta   90.00
_cell.angle_gamma   90.00
#
_symmetry.space_group_name_H-M   'P 1'
#
loop_
_entity.id
_entity.type
_entity.pdbx_description
1 polymer ?
#
loop_
_entity_poly.entity_id
_entity_poly.type
_entity_poly.pdbx_seq_one_letter_code
_entity_poly.pdbx_strand_id
1 'polypeptide(L)' 'MHTIAEKKLGLPQSSRDAFSLLEIEGIISSELSTKMKSMVGFRNIAFHDYQELNLLILQKIVEEHLVDFYQFTKIILKFK' A
#
# COMPACT_ATOMS: atom_id res chain seq x y z
N MET A 1 2.28 9.13 0.20
CA MET A 1 2.55 10.50 -0.29
C MET A 1 3.27 11.36 0.75
N HIS A 2 2.69 11.63 1.93
CA HIS A 2 3.30 12.52 2.93
C HIS A 2 4.76 12.19 3.29
N THR A 3 5.06 10.96 3.70
CA THR A 3 6.43 10.53 4.06
C THR A 3 7.43 10.67 2.91
N ILE A 4 7.00 10.38 1.67
CA ILE A 4 7.83 10.54 0.46
C ILE A 4 8.24 12.01 0.28
N ALA A 5 7.28 12.93 0.42
CA ALA A 5 7.52 14.36 0.27
C ALA A 5 8.40 14.90 1.41
N GLU A 6 8.09 14.53 2.65
CA GLU A 6 8.83 14.96 3.85
C GLU A 6 10.30 14.55 3.79
N LYS A 7 10.59 13.32 3.35
CA LYS A 7 11.94 12.76 3.29
C LYS A 7 12.59 12.94 1.92
N LYS A 8 11.94 13.65 0.99
CA LYS A 8 12.42 13.97 -0.38
C LYS A 8 12.83 12.74 -1.20
N LEU A 9 12.04 11.67 -1.13
CA LEU A 9 12.35 10.38 -1.76
C LEU A 9 11.96 10.29 -3.25
N GLY A 10 11.65 11.42 -3.88
CA GLY A 10 11.21 11.51 -5.28
C GLY A 10 9.76 11.95 -5.46
N LEU A 11 9.26 11.86 -6.70
CA LEU A 11 7.95 12.36 -7.13
C LEU A 11 7.04 11.22 -7.61
N PRO A 12 6.27 10.58 -6.70
CA PRO A 12 5.39 9.49 -7.06
C PRO A 12 4.20 10.00 -7.90
N GLN A 13 3.91 9.32 -9.00
CA GLN A 13 2.76 9.65 -9.87
C GLN A 13 1.46 8.96 -9.41
N SER A 14 1.58 7.95 -8.55
CA SER A 14 0.46 7.20 -7.98
C SER A 14 0.77 6.70 -6.57
N SER A 15 -0.25 6.21 -5.87
CA SER A 15 -0.03 5.52 -4.59
C SER A 15 0.84 4.27 -4.73
N ARG A 16 0.79 3.58 -5.88
CA ARG A 16 1.67 2.43 -6.15
C ARG A 16 3.13 2.86 -6.25
N ASP A 17 3.39 3.96 -6.95
CA ASP A 17 4.75 4.49 -7.08
C ASP A 17 5.30 4.94 -5.74
N ALA A 18 4.47 5.50 -4.86
CA ALA A 18 4.90 5.83 -3.51
C ALA A 18 5.39 4.60 -2.74
N PHE A 19 4.74 3.44 -2.85
CA PHE A 19 5.23 2.21 -2.24
C PHE A 19 6.52 1.70 -2.91
N SER A 20 6.64 1.82 -4.24
CA SER A 20 7.88 1.51 -4.96
C SER A 20 9.05 2.38 -4.47
N LEU A 21 8.84 3.67 -4.25
CA LEU A 21 9.90 4.56 -3.74
C LEU A 21 10.32 4.18 -2.32
N LEU A 22 9.37 3.85 -1.43
CA LEU A 22 9.70 3.36 -0.08
C LEU A 22 10.52 2.05 -0.10
N GLU A 23 10.24 1.17 -1.07
CA GLU A 23 10.98 -0.07 -1.27
C GLU A 23 12.39 0.17 -1.79
N ILE A 24 12.55 1.05 -2.81
CA ILE A 24 13.85 1.42 -3.39
C ILE A 24 14.77 2.00 -2.32
N GLU A 25 14.22 2.84 -1.43
CA GLU A 25 14.95 3.45 -0.31
C GLU A 25 15.13 2.49 0.88
N GLY A 26 14.71 1.23 0.76
CA GLY A 26 14.87 0.20 1.79
C GLY A 26 14.04 0.42 3.06
N ILE A 27 13.06 1.32 3.03
CA ILE A 27 12.22 1.65 4.19
C ILE A 27 11.22 0.53 4.47
N ILE A 28 10.67 -0.08 3.41
CA ILE A 28 9.80 -1.25 3.50
C ILE A 28 10.37 -2.40 2.69
N SER A 29 10.07 -3.64 3.08
CA SER A 29 10.48 -4.82 2.30
C SER A 29 9.74 -4.89 0.96
N SER A 30 10.34 -5.59 0.00
CA SER A 30 9.71 -5.85 -1.31
C SER A 30 8.38 -6.61 -1.19
N GLU A 31 8.30 -7.54 -0.23
CA GLU A 31 7.06 -8.27 0.08
C GLU A 31 5.94 -7.31 0.53
N LEU A 32 6.23 -6.45 1.51
CA LEU A 32 5.24 -5.50 2.04
C LEU A 32 4.85 -4.46 0.99
N SER A 33 5.82 -3.99 0.20
CA SER A 33 5.60 -3.11 -0.94
C SER A 33 4.63 -3.72 -1.95
N THR A 34 4.83 -4.99 -2.32
CA THR A 34 3.95 -5.73 -3.24
C THR A 34 2.54 -5.84 -2.68
N LYS A 35 2.38 -6.22 -1.41
CA LYS A 35 1.07 -6.30 -0.73
C LYS A 35 0.34 -4.96 -0.74
N MET A 36 1.02 -3.87 -0.41
CA MET A 36 0.43 -2.52 -0.42
C MET A 36 0.05 -2.07 -1.84
N LYS A 37 0.87 -2.35 -2.86
CA LYS A 37 0.55 -2.06 -4.27
C LYS A 37 -0.67 -2.86 -4.76
N SER A 38 -0.81 -4.12 -4.34
CA SER A 38 -2.00 -4.94 -4.63
C SER A 38 -3.25 -4.33 -3.99
N MET A 39 -3.14 -3.88 -2.73
CA MET A 39 -4.24 -3.24 -2.02
C MET A 39 -4.70 -1.93 -2.65
N VAL A 40 -3.79 -1.12 -3.20
CA VAL A 40 -4.15 0.06 -4.01
C VAL A 40 -5.01 -0.34 -5.22
N GLY A 41 -4.67 -1.46 -5.87
CA GLY A 41 -5.45 -2.01 -6.97
C GLY A 41 -6.85 -2.42 -6.53
N PHE A 42 -6.96 -3.18 -5.44
CA PHE A 42 -8.26 -3.57 -4.88
C PHE A 42 -9.11 -2.36 -4.52
N ARG A 43 -8.53 -1.34 -3.88
CA ARG A 43 -9.23 -0.08 -3.57
C ARG A 43 -9.81 0.57 -4.83
N ASN A 44 -9.11 0.53 -5.96
CA ASN A 44 -9.64 1.08 -7.20
C ASN A 44 -10.84 0.28 -7.71
N ILE A 45 -10.83 -1.06 -7.61
CA ILE A 45 -11.99 -1.89 -7.97
C ILE A 45 -13.17 -1.59 -7.04
N ALA A 46 -12.93 -1.53 -5.72
CA ALA A 46 -13.98 -1.30 -4.74
C ALA A 46 -14.63 0.09 -4.82
N PHE A 47 -13.96 1.08 -5.42
CA PHE A 47 -14.45 2.46 -5.52
C PHE A 47 -15.00 2.83 -6.90
N HIS A 48 -14.73 2.01 -7.91
CA HIS A 48 -15.15 2.29 -9.28
C HIS A 48 -16.22 1.27 -9.70
N ASP A 49 -17.42 1.74 -10.05
CA ASP A 49 -18.59 0.93 -10.47
C ASP A 49 -18.40 0.13 -11.77
N TYR A 50 -17.19 0.10 -12.35
CA TYR A 50 -16.92 -0.59 -13.61
C TYR A 50 -16.72 -2.11 -13.46
N GLN A 51 -16.45 -2.60 -12.25
CA GLN A 51 -16.29 -4.03 -11.97
C GLN A 51 -17.04 -4.43 -10.72
N GLU A 52 -17.74 -5.56 -10.79
CA GLU A 52 -18.34 -6.17 -9.60
C GLU A 52 -17.25 -6.55 -8.59
N LEU A 53 -17.48 -6.18 -7.33
CA LEU A 53 -16.57 -6.48 -6.24
C LEU A 53 -16.67 -7.96 -5.87
N ASN A 54 -15.55 -8.68 -5.95
CA ASN A 54 -15.48 -10.06 -5.48
C ASN A 54 -15.44 -10.09 -3.94
N LEU A 55 -16.56 -10.48 -3.33
CA LEU A 55 -16.72 -10.52 -1.86
C LEU A 55 -15.82 -11.55 -1.18
N LEU A 56 -15.42 -12.64 -1.85
CA LEU A 56 -14.47 -13.61 -1.29
C LEU A 56 -13.08 -12.98 -1.13
N ILE A 57 -12.67 -12.13 -2.07
CA ILE A 57 -11.42 -11.37 -1.96
C ILE A 57 -11.52 -10.36 -0.81
N LEU A 58 -12.65 -9.66 -0.69
CA LEU A 58 -12.88 -8.72 0.41
C LEU A 58 -12.80 -9.42 1.78
N GLN A 59 -13.48 -10.55 1.94
CA GLN A 59 -13.44 -11.35 3.16
C GLN A 59 -12.00 -11.74 3.50
N LYS A 60 -11.26 -12.28 2.54
CA LYS A 60 -9.86 -12.65 2.74
C LYS A 60 -8.98 -11.46 3.18
N ILE A 61 -9.22 -10.28 2.61
CA ILE A 61 -8.49 -9.07 3.04
C ILE A 61 -8.76 -8.74 4.50
N VAL A 62 -10.03 -8.80 4.92
CA VAL A 62 -10.44 -8.52 6.30
C VAL A 62 -9.91 -9.57 7.28
N GLU A 63 -9.91 -10.83 6.89
CA GLU A 63 -9.50 -11.94 7.77
C GLU A 63 -7.97 -12.12 7.84
N GLU A 64 -7.25 -11.93 6.73
CA GLU A 64 -5.84 -12.32 6.61
C GLU A 64 -4.88 -11.14 6.39
N HIS A 65 -5.31 -10.06 5.73
CA HIS A 65 -4.40 -9.01 5.24
C HIS A 65 -4.42 -7.71 6.05
N LEU A 66 -5.28 -7.60 7.07
CA LEU A 66 -5.26 -6.43 7.98
C LEU A 66 -3.89 -6.25 8.67
N VAL A 67 -3.18 -7.35 8.91
CA VAL A 67 -1.83 -7.34 9.49
C VAL A 67 -0.82 -6.59 8.62
N ASP A 68 -0.97 -6.60 7.30
CA ASP A 68 -0.05 -5.94 6.38
C ASP A 68 -0.10 -4.42 6.57
N PHE A 69 -1.30 -3.86 6.83
CA PHE A 69 -1.45 -2.44 7.17
C PHE A 69 -0.82 -2.09 8.53
N TYR A 70 -0.95 -2.98 9.52
CA TYR A 70 -0.32 -2.79 10.81
C TYR A 70 1.21 -2.77 10.69
N GLN A 71 1.79 -3.69 9.90
CA GLN A 71 3.22 -3.70 9.63
C GLN A 71 3.68 -2.42 8.94
N PHE A 72 2.98 -1.98 7.90
CA PHE A 72 3.28 -0.74 7.20
C PHE A 72 3.23 0.48 8.14
N THR A 73 2.14 0.65 8.87
CA THR A 73 1.96 1.80 9.78
C THR A 73 3.02 1.82 10.88
N LYS A 74 3.37 0.66 11.46
CA LYS A 74 4.44 0.53 12.45
C LYS A 74 5.80 0.97 11.91
N ILE A 75 6.12 0.61 10.67
CA ILE A 75 7.38 1.02 10.03
C ILE A 75 7.39 2.53 9.81
N ILE A 76 6.33 3.09 9.23
CA ILE A 76 6.27 4.52 8.91
C ILE A 76 6.31 5.39 10.17
N LEU A 77 5.65 4.97 11.25
CA LEU A 77 5.68 5.69 12.53
C LEU A 77 7.07 5.71 13.17
N LYS A 78 7.88 4.66 12.97
CA LYS A 78 9.28 4.62 13.44
C LYS A 78 10.24 5.39 12.56
N PHE A 79 9.89 5.56 11.28
CA PHE A 79 10.71 6.25 10.30
C PHE A 79 10.47 7.77 10.28
N LYS A 80 9.36 8.23 10.87
CA LYS A 80 9.15 9.66 11.13
C LYS A 80 10.24 10.21 12.03
#